data_AF-A0A7W6BT32-F1
#
_entry.id   AF-A0A7W6BT32-F1
#
_cell.length_a   1.000
_cell.length_b   1.000
_cell.length_c   1.000
_cell.angle_alpha   90.00
_cell.angle_beta   90.00
_cell.angle_gamma   90.00
#
_symmetry.space_group_name_H-M   'P 1'
#
loop_
_entity.id
_entity.type
_entity.pdbx_description
1 polymer ?
#
loop_
_entity_poly.entity_id
_entity_poly.type
_entity_poly.pdbx_seq_one_letter_code
_entity_poly.pdbx_strand_id
1 'polypeptide(L)'
;MYIRAAYWLGRPKQGQEESFREIISGELVPTMRGFPGVSGVKILWPEQHEDGAPPVYCQVLVEFADEAGRTAMMTSPERTALRPRVLDAAGLFDGVLAHIDFEVK
;
A
#
# COMPACT_ATOMS: atom_id res chain seq x y z
N MET A 1 -3.20 -14.97 -11.25
CA MET A 1 -2.57 -14.10 -10.24
C MET A 1 -3.09 -12.69 -10.40
N TYR A 2 -3.38 -12.02 -9.30
CA TYR A 2 -3.81 -10.62 -9.27
C TYR A 2 -2.86 -9.80 -8.40
N ILE A 3 -2.72 -8.52 -8.72
CA ILE A 3 -1.96 -7.56 -7.93
C ILE A 3 -2.84 -6.36 -7.63
N ARG A 4 -2.98 -6.00 -6.36
CA ARG A 4 -3.48 -4.68 -5.96
C ARG A 4 -2.29 -3.78 -5.65
N ALA A 5 -2.13 -2.72 -6.41
CA ALA A 5 -1.14 -1.69 -6.16
C ALA A 5 -1.77 -0.52 -5.40
N ALA A 6 -1.17 -0.14 -4.29
CA ALA A 6 -1.45 1.09 -3.57
C ALA A 6 -0.30 2.07 -3.81
N TYR A 7 -0.60 3.21 -4.45
CA TYR A 7 0.35 4.28 -4.74
C TYR A 7 0.15 5.44 -3.79
N TRP A 8 1.22 5.87 -3.14
CA TRP A 8 1.27 7.13 -2.39
C TRP A 8 1.88 8.20 -3.27
N LEU A 9 1.01 9.01 -3.90
CA LEU A 9 1.38 10.05 -4.86
C LEU A 9 1.50 11.40 -4.16
N GLY A 10 2.70 11.97 -4.09
CA GLY A 10 2.99 13.20 -3.37
C GLY A 10 4.22 13.04 -2.48
N ARG A 11 4.14 13.54 -1.24
CA ARG A 11 5.22 13.41 -0.25
C ARG A 11 4.67 13.45 1.18
N PRO A 12 5.37 12.91 2.18
CA PRO A 12 5.06 13.17 3.58
C PRO A 12 5.12 14.68 3.86
N LYS A 13 4.34 15.11 4.85
CA LYS A 13 4.45 16.45 5.43
C LYS A 13 5.85 16.65 5.97
N GLN A 14 6.32 17.90 5.95
CA GLN A 14 7.65 18.25 6.44
C GLN A 14 7.90 17.73 7.86
N GLY A 15 8.95 16.94 8.05
CA GLY A 15 9.33 16.36 9.34
C GLY A 15 8.61 15.06 9.70
N GLN A 16 7.68 14.59 8.85
CA GLN A 16 6.90 13.36 9.08
C GLN A 16 7.40 12.18 8.23
N GLU A 17 8.53 12.31 7.53
CA GLU A 17 9.06 11.32 6.60
C GLU A 17 9.37 9.98 7.30
N GLU A 18 10.03 10.04 8.45
CA GLU A 18 10.38 8.85 9.25
C GLU A 18 9.13 8.20 9.82
N SER A 19 8.26 8.99 10.47
CA SER A 19 6.98 8.52 11.01
C SER A 19 6.13 7.84 9.93
N PHE A 20 6.00 8.44 8.75
CA PHE A 20 5.28 7.82 7.64
C PHE A 20 5.91 6.49 7.21
N ARG A 21 7.25 6.44 7.09
CA ARG A 21 7.96 5.24 6.71
C ARG A 21 7.82 4.12 7.74
N GLU A 22 7.84 4.45 9.03
CA GLU A 22 7.65 3.52 10.13
C GLU A 22 6.24 2.91 10.12
N ILE A 23 5.20 3.72 9.94
CA ILE A 23 3.82 3.21 9.85
C ILE A 23 3.70 2.22 8.68
N ILE A 24 4.20 2.58 7.50
CA ILE A 24 4.02 1.76 6.30
C ILE A 24 4.83 0.46 6.43
N SER A 25 6.12 0.56 6.78
CA SER A 25 7.06 -0.57 6.76
C SER A 25 7.00 -1.43 8.02
N GLY A 26 6.77 -0.81 9.17
CA GLY A 26 6.76 -1.45 10.48
C GLY A 26 5.41 -2.02 10.87
N GLU A 27 4.30 -1.47 10.35
CA GLU A 27 2.97 -1.85 10.81
C GLU A 27 2.05 -2.30 9.69
N LEU A 28 1.79 -1.44 8.69
CA LEU A 28 0.79 -1.74 7.66
C LEU A 28 1.19 -2.94 6.81
N VAL A 29 2.38 -2.93 6.21
CA VAL A 29 2.85 -4.01 5.33
C VAL A 29 2.98 -5.35 6.07
N PRO A 30 3.60 -5.43 7.27
CA PRO A 30 3.63 -6.66 8.05
C PRO A 30 2.24 -7.19 8.38
N THR A 31 1.31 -6.33 8.78
CA THR A 31 -0.07 -6.74 9.10
C THR A 31 -0.79 -7.30 7.88
N MET A 32 -0.66 -6.66 6.71
CA MET A 32 -1.31 -7.10 5.47
C MET A 32 -0.85 -8.47 4.99
N ARG A 33 0.36 -8.92 5.36
CA ARG A 33 0.84 -10.28 5.01
C ARG A 33 0.02 -11.38 5.68
N GLY A 34 -0.67 -11.07 6.77
CA GLY A 34 -1.55 -12.01 7.46
C GLY A 34 -3.00 -12.01 6.97
N PHE A 35 -3.34 -11.16 5.99
CA PHE A 35 -4.72 -11.05 5.52
C PHE A 35 -5.17 -12.28 4.71
N PRO A 36 -6.45 -12.68 4.80
CA PRO A 36 -6.95 -13.84 4.07
C PRO A 36 -6.81 -13.63 2.56
N GLY A 37 -6.33 -14.66 1.86
CA GLY A 37 -6.16 -14.65 0.41
C GLY A 37 -4.92 -13.93 -0.10
N VAL A 38 -4.18 -13.20 0.76
CA VAL A 38 -2.91 -12.57 0.40
C VAL A 38 -1.81 -13.63 0.29
N SER A 39 -1.11 -13.63 -0.86
CA SER A 39 0.03 -14.53 -1.13
C SER A 39 1.39 -13.83 -1.01
N GLY A 40 1.40 -12.49 -1.04
CA GLY A 40 2.61 -11.69 -0.87
C GLY A 40 2.31 -10.22 -0.69
N VAL A 41 3.17 -9.51 0.03
CA VAL A 41 3.13 -8.04 0.14
C VAL A 41 4.54 -7.48 0.01
N LYS A 42 4.74 -6.58 -0.96
CA LYS A 42 5.99 -5.87 -1.22
C LYS A 42 5.79 -4.37 -1.00
N ILE A 43 6.82 -3.72 -0.49
CA ILE A 43 6.91 -2.26 -0.42
C ILE A 43 8.05 -1.81 -1.29
N LEU A 44 7.78 -0.83 -2.16
CA LEU A 44 8.73 -0.26 -3.09
C LEU A 44 8.91 1.21 -2.75
N TRP A 45 10.16 1.57 -2.48
CA TRP A 45 10.62 2.95 -2.30
C TRP A 45 11.38 3.33 -3.57
N PRO A 46 10.88 4.26 -4.40
CA PRO A 46 11.57 4.65 -5.62
C PRO A 46 12.96 5.24 -5.31
N GLU A 47 13.98 4.76 -6.00
CA GLU A 47 15.35 5.27 -5.89
C GLU A 47 15.63 6.39 -6.91
N GLN A 48 14.90 6.38 -8.03
CA GLN A 48 15.05 7.35 -9.12
C GLN A 48 13.71 7.58 -9.81
N HIS A 49 13.48 8.82 -10.23
CA HIS A 49 12.38 9.21 -11.12
C HIS A 49 12.99 9.83 -12.38
N GLU A 50 12.53 9.39 -13.55
CA GLU A 50 12.82 10.08 -14.81
C GLU A 50 11.97 11.36 -14.93
N ASP A 51 12.37 12.25 -15.84
CA ASP A 51 11.65 13.50 -16.09
C ASP A 51 10.20 13.23 -16.50
N GLY A 52 9.26 13.87 -15.81
CA GLY A 52 7.82 13.71 -16.05
C GLY A 52 7.17 12.48 -15.41
N ALA A 53 7.93 11.65 -14.68
CA ALA A 53 7.35 10.54 -13.94
C ALA A 53 6.36 11.02 -12.85
N PRO A 54 5.28 10.25 -12.56
CA PRO A 54 4.38 10.58 -11.46
C PRO A 54 5.13 10.63 -10.11
N PRO A 55 4.70 11.47 -9.17
CA PRO A 55 5.37 11.67 -7.88
C PRO A 55 5.07 10.51 -6.91
N VAL A 56 5.38 9.27 -7.28
CA VAL A 56 5.23 8.11 -6.39
C VAL A 56 6.28 8.23 -5.29
N TYR A 57 5.84 8.42 -4.05
CA TYR A 57 6.74 8.39 -2.88
C TYR A 57 6.97 6.96 -2.39
N CYS A 58 5.93 6.14 -2.39
CA CYS A 58 6.05 4.70 -2.20
C CYS A 58 4.88 3.95 -2.82
N GLN A 59 5.09 2.65 -3.02
CA GLN A 59 4.10 1.74 -3.53
C GLN A 59 4.04 0.49 -2.66
N VAL A 60 2.83 0.01 -2.38
CA VAL A 60 2.61 -1.30 -1.78
C VAL A 60 1.94 -2.20 -2.81
N LEU A 61 2.54 -3.35 -3.09
CA LEU A 61 1.97 -4.38 -3.96
C LEU A 61 1.44 -5.51 -3.09
N VAL A 62 0.17 -5.85 -3.26
CA VAL A 62 -0.47 -7.00 -2.63
C VAL A 62 -0.77 -8.03 -3.70
N GLU A 63 -0.23 -9.23 -3.55
CA GLU A 63 -0.32 -10.31 -4.52
C GLU A 63 -1.35 -11.34 -4.07
N PHE A 64 -2.16 -11.82 -5.01
CA PHE A 64 -3.16 -12.87 -4.80
C PHE A 64 -2.97 -13.97 -5.84
N ALA A 65 -3.14 -15.23 -5.43
CA ALA A 65 -3.08 -16.37 -6.36
C ALA A 65 -4.15 -16.26 -7.45
N ASP A 66 -5.37 -15.89 -7.05
CA ASP A 66 -6.56 -15.80 -7.89
C ASP A 66 -7.50 -14.66 -7.46
N GLU A 67 -8.61 -14.51 -8.17
CA GLU A 67 -9.62 -13.48 -7.87
C GLU A 67 -10.33 -13.72 -6.53
N ALA A 68 -10.52 -14.99 -6.14
CA ALA A 68 -11.17 -15.35 -4.88
C ALA A 68 -10.33 -14.86 -3.69
N GLY A 69 -9.01 -14.99 -3.73
CA GLY A 69 -8.10 -14.45 -2.73
C GLY A 69 -8.17 -12.93 -2.61
N ARG A 70 -8.25 -12.21 -3.74
CA ARG A 70 -8.45 -10.75 -3.74
C ARG A 70 -9.76 -10.37 -3.06
N THR A 71 -10.85 -11.04 -3.42
CA THR A 71 -12.17 -10.79 -2.84
C THR A 71 -12.17 -11.05 -1.34
N ALA A 72 -11.56 -12.16 -0.88
CA ALA A 72 -11.46 -12.51 0.53
C ALA A 72 -10.79 -11.40 1.36
N MET A 73 -9.66 -10.87 0.89
CA MET A 73 -8.98 -9.75 1.56
C MET A 73 -9.84 -8.47 1.54
N MET A 74 -10.50 -8.14 0.42
CA MET A 74 -11.29 -6.91 0.29
C MET A 74 -12.47 -6.84 1.26
N THR A 75 -13.08 -7.99 1.56
CA THR A 75 -14.22 -8.11 2.48
C THR A 75 -13.83 -8.49 3.91
N SER A 76 -12.54 -8.57 4.22
CA SER A 76 -12.08 -9.13 5.48
C SER A 76 -12.25 -8.17 6.68
N PRO A 77 -12.53 -8.70 7.88
CA PRO A 77 -12.57 -7.90 9.10
C PRO A 77 -11.18 -7.33 9.44
N GLU A 78 -10.10 -8.03 9.14
CA GLU A 78 -8.72 -7.57 9.38
C GLU A 78 -8.40 -6.32 8.56
N ARG A 79 -8.82 -6.29 7.29
CA ARG A 79 -8.70 -5.09 6.44
C ARG A 79 -9.50 -3.91 7.01
N THR A 80 -10.69 -4.18 7.53
CA THR A 80 -11.53 -3.15 8.17
C THR A 80 -10.85 -2.62 9.44
N ALA A 81 -10.28 -3.51 10.25
CA ALA A 81 -9.56 -3.17 11.48
C ALA A 81 -8.28 -2.36 11.22
N LEU A 82 -7.60 -2.56 10.08
CA LEU A 82 -6.40 -1.80 9.72
C LEU A 82 -6.69 -0.39 9.20
N ARG A 83 -7.94 -0.10 8.79
CA ARG A 83 -8.31 1.18 8.18
C ARG A 83 -7.91 2.42 8.99
N PRO A 84 -8.11 2.49 10.33
CA PRO A 84 -7.68 3.64 11.12
C PRO A 84 -6.18 3.91 10.97
N ARG A 85 -5.35 2.85 10.96
CA ARG A 85 -3.90 3.01 10.83
C ARG A 85 -3.47 3.50 9.44
N VAL A 86 -4.21 3.13 8.39
CA VAL A 86 -4.04 3.69 7.05
C VAL A 86 -4.41 5.18 7.04
N LEU A 87 -5.45 5.59 7.78
CA LEU A 87 -5.83 6.99 7.90
C LEU A 87 -4.79 7.80 8.68
N ASP A 88 -4.14 7.23 9.70
CA ASP A 88 -3.02 7.88 10.40
C ASP A 88 -1.88 8.18 9.41
N ALA A 89 -1.44 7.18 8.63
CA ALA A 89 -0.43 7.38 7.60
C ALA A 89 -0.84 8.45 6.58
N ALA A 90 -2.10 8.43 6.14
CA ALA A 90 -2.63 9.45 5.23
C ALA A 90 -2.64 10.85 5.86
N GLY A 91 -2.87 10.96 7.16
CA GLY A 91 -2.78 12.21 7.91
C GLY A 91 -1.37 12.81 7.92
N LEU A 92 -0.33 12.00 7.71
CA LEU A 92 1.07 12.42 7.62
C LEU A 92 1.50 12.81 6.20
N PHE A 93 0.62 12.71 5.21
CA PHE A 93 1.00 12.76 3.81
C PHE A 93 0.28 13.91 3.07
N ASP A 94 1.06 14.71 2.33
CA ASP A 94 0.54 15.72 1.41
C ASP A 94 0.45 15.09 0.01
N GLY A 95 -0.71 14.52 -0.29
CA GLY A 95 -0.91 13.81 -1.55
C GLY A 95 -2.14 12.92 -1.56
N VAL A 96 -2.11 11.90 -2.43
CA VAL A 96 -3.23 10.98 -2.65
C VAL A 96 -2.76 9.53 -2.53
N LEU A 97 -3.55 8.73 -1.82
CA LEU A 97 -3.45 7.27 -1.85
C LEU A 97 -4.39 6.71 -2.95
N ALA A 98 -3.82 6.21 -4.04
CA ALA A 98 -4.56 5.61 -5.15
C ALA A 98 -4.42 4.08 -5.13
N HIS A 99 -5.50 3.37 -5.44
CA HIS A 99 -5.46 1.91 -5.55
C HIS A 99 -5.85 1.47 -6.96
N ILE A 100 -5.08 0.55 -7.53
CA ILE A 100 -5.34 -0.01 -8.85
C ILE A 100 -5.17 -1.53 -8.77
N ASP A 101 -6.15 -2.28 -9.28
CA ASP A 101 -6.09 -3.74 -9.36
C ASP A 101 -5.70 -4.18 -10.77
N PHE A 102 -4.82 -5.16 -10.86
CA PHE A 102 -4.29 -5.72 -12.09
C PHE A 102 -4.49 -7.24 -12.11
N GLU A 103 -4.84 -7.77 -13.27
CA GLU A 103 -4.67 -9.19 -13.58
C GLU A 103 -3.30 -9.38 -14.24
N VAL A 104 -2.52 -10.36 -13.77
CA VAL A 104 -1.24 -10.70 -14.39
C VAL A 104 -1.51 -11.72 -15.52
N LYS A 105 -1.04 -11.41 -16.73
CA LYS A 105 -1.20 -12.22 -17.94
C LYS A 105 0.10 -12.92 -18.33
#